data_AF-A0A524P735-F1
#
_entry.id   AF-A0A524P735-F1
#
_cell.length_a   1.000
_cell.length_b   1.000
_cell.length_c   1.000
_cell.angle_alpha   90.00
_cell.angle_beta   90.00
_cell.angle_gamma   90.00
#
_symmetry.space_group_name_H-M   'P 1'
#
loop_
_entity.id
_entity.type
_entity.pdbx_description
1 polymer ?
#
loop_
_entity_poly.entity_id
_entity_poly.type
_entity_poly.pdbx_seq_one_letter_code
_entity_poly.pdbx_strand_id
1 'polypeptide(L)'
;SATASSRDLQVVSTKIALNYRIDAAQIVEVFRNVGTRVIVESTIIDPALQESLKQATAQYTAEELITKRQQVKETLGKSITVTLAKNNILVTELSITDFKFADEYQAAVESKQVAEQRALTARNDLARIKVEAEQAEAKARGTANAMLARAEAEAKAQELLRKTISAEIVYLRAVEKWDGQQPVVVGEGGAILDMGAIKRAAGR
;
A
#
# COMPACT_ATOMS: atom_id res chain seq x y z
N SER A 1 7.07 40.26 -4.89
CA SER A 1 7.37 38.92 -4.32
C SER A 1 7.69 39.08 -2.87
N ALA A 2 7.24 38.17 -2.02
CA ALA A 2 7.44 38.27 -0.58
C ALA A 2 8.26 37.08 -0.07
N THR A 3 9.14 37.34 0.88
CA THR A 3 10.03 36.36 1.50
C THR A 3 9.81 36.34 3.00
N ALA A 4 9.71 35.15 3.58
CA ALA A 4 9.50 34.92 5.00
C ALA A 4 10.23 33.65 5.46
N SER A 5 10.31 33.43 6.76
CA SER A 5 10.79 32.17 7.33
C SER A 5 9.62 31.29 7.79
N SER A 6 9.72 29.98 7.59
CA SER A 6 8.80 28.99 8.15
C SER A 6 9.07 28.75 9.64
N ARG A 7 8.21 27.97 10.30
CA ARG A 7 8.38 27.55 11.71
C ARG A 7 9.71 26.84 11.98
N ASP A 8 10.23 26.12 11.00
CA ASP A 8 11.51 25.39 11.03
C ASP A 8 12.67 26.19 10.43
N LEU A 9 12.56 27.52 10.41
CA LEU A 9 13.59 28.48 9.99
C LEU A 9 14.03 28.35 8.52
N GLN A 10 13.18 27.79 7.65
CA GLN A 10 13.45 27.72 6.22
C GLN A 10 12.98 28.99 5.52
N VAL A 11 13.79 29.49 4.59
CA VAL A 11 13.42 30.64 3.77
C VAL A 11 12.40 30.22 2.72
N VAL A 12 11.27 30.91 2.73
CA VAL A 12 10.14 30.72 1.82
C VAL A 12 9.96 31.97 0.99
N SER A 13 9.81 31.78 -0.32
CA SER A 13 9.42 32.85 -1.24
C SER A 13 8.09 32.51 -1.92
N THR A 14 7.25 33.53 -2.08
CA THR A 14 6.00 33.40 -2.85
C THR A 14 5.71 34.67 -3.63
N LYS A 15 4.99 34.54 -4.74
CA LYS A 15 4.47 35.66 -5.52
C LYS A 15 2.98 35.81 -5.20
N ILE A 16 2.60 37.02 -4.84
CA ILE A 16 1.23 37.39 -4.53
C ILE A 16 0.84 38.46 -5.56
N ALA A 17 -0.26 38.21 -6.27
CA ALA A 17 -0.91 39.18 -7.13
C ALA A 17 -2.22 39.59 -6.46
N LEU A 18 -2.39 40.89 -6.25
CA LEU A 18 -3.49 41.46 -5.51
C LEU A 18 -4.21 42.51 -6.36
N ASN A 19 -5.50 42.31 -6.58
CA ASN A 19 -6.39 43.33 -7.12
C ASN A 19 -7.15 43.96 -5.96
N TYR A 20 -7.06 45.28 -5.84
CA TYR A 20 -7.65 46.02 -4.72
C TYR A 20 -8.31 47.31 -5.18
N ARG A 21 -9.17 47.85 -4.31
CA ARG A 21 -9.73 49.18 -4.41
C ARG A 21 -9.71 49.85 -3.04
N ILE A 22 -9.61 51.17 -3.02
CA ILE A 22 -9.76 51.95 -1.78
C ILE A 22 -11.26 52.12 -1.53
N ASP A 23 -11.68 52.08 -0.28
CA ASP A 23 -13.07 52.39 0.08
C ASP A 23 -13.42 53.81 -0.37
N ALA A 24 -14.49 53.93 -1.16
CA ALA A 24 -14.96 55.21 -1.69
C ALA A 24 -15.32 56.21 -0.58
N ALA A 25 -15.80 55.72 0.57
CA ALA A 25 -16.13 56.58 1.71
C ALA A 25 -14.90 57.22 2.35
N GLN A 26 -13.74 56.56 2.27
CA GLN A 26 -12.51 56.93 2.99
C GLN A 26 -11.40 57.41 2.05
N ILE A 27 -11.66 57.48 0.74
CA ILE A 27 -10.64 57.77 -0.28
C ILE A 27 -9.97 59.14 -0.08
N VAL A 28 -10.72 60.14 0.38
CA VAL A 28 -10.19 61.49 0.65
C VAL A 28 -9.22 61.47 1.84
N GLU A 29 -9.54 60.70 2.87
CA GLU A 29 -8.71 60.58 4.07
C GLU A 29 -7.43 59.78 3.78
N VAL A 30 -7.55 58.65 3.07
CA VAL A 30 -6.40 57.84 2.65
C VAL A 30 -5.46 58.67 1.77
N PHE A 31 -6.00 59.45 0.83
CA PHE A 31 -5.17 60.29 -0.04
C PHE A 31 -4.47 61.43 0.73
N ARG A 32 -5.11 62.02 1.75
CA ARG A 32 -4.48 63.06 2.59
C ARG A 32 -3.40 62.51 3.52
N ASN A 33 -3.65 61.36 4.15
CA ASN A 33 -2.79 60.81 5.19
C ASN A 33 -1.60 60.03 4.62
N VAL A 34 -1.78 59.39 3.45
CA VAL A 34 -0.78 58.49 2.86
C VAL A 34 -0.23 59.05 1.55
N GLY A 35 -1.10 59.61 0.71
CA GLY A 35 -0.72 60.22 -0.57
C GLY A 35 -1.21 59.45 -1.78
N THR A 36 -0.38 59.43 -2.84
CA THR A 36 -0.74 58.82 -4.13
C THR A 36 -0.81 57.29 -4.05
N ARG A 37 -1.43 56.67 -5.05
CA ARG A 37 -1.55 55.20 -5.15
C ARG A 37 -0.22 54.48 -4.92
N VAL A 38 0.86 54.96 -5.52
CA VAL A 38 2.20 54.35 -5.41
C VAL A 38 2.69 54.34 -3.96
N ILE A 39 2.42 55.42 -3.22
CA ILE A 39 2.81 55.52 -1.81
C ILE A 39 1.96 54.61 -0.93
N VAL A 40 0.66 54.46 -1.24
CA VAL A 40 -0.23 53.49 -0.56
C VAL A 40 0.26 52.06 -0.78
N GLU A 41 0.68 51.72 -2.00
CA GLU A 41 1.23 50.40 -2.32
C GLU A 41 2.50 50.10 -1.51
N SER A 42 3.50 50.97 -1.57
CA SER A 42 4.80 50.73 -0.90
C SER A 42 4.76 50.84 0.62
N THR A 43 3.81 51.62 1.17
CA THR A 43 3.79 51.96 2.61
C THR A 43 2.79 51.12 3.39
N ILE A 44 1.71 50.66 2.76
CA ILE A 44 0.64 49.91 3.43
C ILE A 44 0.53 48.51 2.87
N ILE A 45 0.39 48.37 1.55
CA ILE A 45 0.08 47.08 0.93
C ILE A 45 1.27 46.13 1.03
N ASP A 46 2.45 46.55 0.58
CA ASP A 46 3.64 45.70 0.59
C ASP A 46 4.03 45.25 2.00
N PRO A 47 4.07 46.14 3.02
CA PRO A 47 4.31 45.73 4.40
C PRO A 47 3.22 44.81 4.96
N ALA A 48 1.94 45.07 4.68
CA ALA A 48 0.84 44.23 5.13
C ALA A 48 0.92 42.82 4.53
N LEU A 49 1.24 42.71 3.24
CA LEU A 49 1.46 41.42 2.57
C LEU A 49 2.64 40.66 3.20
N GLN A 50 3.75 41.36 3.46
CA GLN A 50 4.93 40.74 4.06
C GLN A 50 4.67 40.27 5.49
N GLU A 51 3.96 41.06 6.29
CA GLU A 51 3.61 40.71 7.66
C GLU A 51 2.61 39.55 7.72
N SER A 52 1.54 39.59 6.93
CA SER A 52 0.60 38.48 6.82
C SER A 52 1.28 37.20 6.34
N LEU A 53 2.23 37.30 5.40
CA LEU A 53 3.03 36.14 4.97
C LEU A 53 3.85 35.59 6.13
N LYS A 54 4.60 36.43 6.85
CA LYS A 54 5.41 36.00 8.02
C LYS A 54 4.55 35.33 9.09
N GLN A 55 3.40 35.92 9.42
CA GLN A 55 2.49 35.36 10.42
C GLN A 55 1.91 34.02 9.98
N ALA A 56 1.57 33.87 8.69
CA ALA A 56 1.08 32.62 8.16
C ALA A 56 2.19 31.55 8.13
N THR A 57 3.36 31.85 7.57
CA THR A 57 4.45 30.86 7.44
C THR A 57 5.06 30.47 8.78
N ALA A 58 5.03 31.33 9.80
CA ALA A 58 5.52 31.01 11.14
C ALA A 58 4.71 29.92 11.85
N GLN A 59 3.45 29.68 11.43
CA GLN A 59 2.58 28.67 12.04
C GLN A 59 2.82 27.27 11.48
N TYR A 60 3.38 27.17 10.27
CA TYR A 60 3.52 25.92 9.52
C TYR A 60 5.00 25.57 9.31
N THR A 61 5.32 24.28 9.27
CA THR A 61 6.64 23.83 8.84
C THR A 61 6.77 23.93 7.31
N ALA A 62 8.00 23.92 6.79
CA ALA A 62 8.25 23.89 5.35
C ALA A 62 7.57 22.69 4.66
N GLU A 63 7.53 21.53 5.30
CA GLU A 63 6.80 20.35 4.81
C GLU A 63 5.28 20.59 4.71
N GLU A 64 4.69 21.25 5.70
CA GLU A 64 3.26 21.59 5.70
C GLU A 64 2.92 22.65 4.64
N LEU A 65 3.83 23.59 4.39
CA LEU A 65 3.68 24.57 3.31
C LEU A 65 3.68 23.91 1.92
N ILE A 66 4.30 22.74 1.76
CA ILE A 66 4.29 21.95 0.51
C ILE A 66 3.02 21.08 0.41
N THR A 67 2.70 20.37 1.49
CA THR A 67 1.62 19.36 1.53
C THR A 67 0.24 19.96 1.74
N LYS A 68 0.11 20.96 2.63
CA LYS A 68 -1.14 21.67 2.97
C LYS A 68 -1.23 23.06 2.32
N ARG A 69 -0.53 23.27 1.20
CA ARG A 69 -0.39 24.58 0.54
C ARG A 69 -1.72 25.31 0.33
N GLN A 70 -2.79 24.60 -0.01
CA GLN A 70 -4.10 25.19 -0.27
C GLN A 70 -4.71 25.80 1.00
N GLN A 71 -4.68 25.07 2.11
CA GLN A 71 -5.16 25.53 3.41
C GLN A 71 -4.38 26.75 3.90
N VAL A 72 -3.06 26.77 3.66
CA VAL A 72 -2.20 27.90 4.02
C VAL A 72 -2.54 29.12 3.17
N LYS A 73 -2.73 28.96 1.86
CA LYS A 73 -3.13 30.05 0.95
C LYS A 73 -4.46 30.67 1.36
N GLU A 74 -5.44 29.85 1.72
CA GLU A 74 -6.75 30.34 2.21
C GLU A 74 -6.61 31.13 3.52
N THR A 75 -5.82 30.62 4.46
CA THR A 75 -5.56 31.29 5.74
C THR A 75 -4.82 32.62 5.53
N LEU A 76 -3.80 32.61 4.67
CA LEU A 76 -3.05 33.80 4.29
C LEU A 76 -3.95 34.84 3.60
N GLY A 77 -4.82 34.41 2.68
CA GLY A 77 -5.74 35.31 1.99
C GLY A 77 -6.74 35.98 2.91
N LYS A 78 -7.28 35.24 3.89
CA LYS A 78 -8.12 35.82 4.96
C LYS A 78 -7.34 36.84 5.79
N SER A 79 -6.11 36.51 6.20
CA SER A 79 -5.25 37.43 6.96
C SER A 79 -4.98 38.73 6.18
N ILE A 80 -4.58 38.63 4.91
CA ILE A 80 -4.33 39.80 4.04
C ILE A 80 -5.57 40.67 3.94
N THR A 81 -6.74 40.06 3.71
CA THR A 81 -8.01 40.80 3.56
C THR A 81 -8.36 41.56 4.84
N VAL A 82 -8.22 40.93 6.01
CA VAL A 82 -8.49 41.55 7.31
C VAL A 82 -7.49 42.68 7.61
N THR A 83 -6.20 42.49 7.32
CA THR A 83 -5.16 43.50 7.57
C THR A 83 -5.32 44.71 6.66
N LEU A 84 -5.63 44.50 5.37
CA LEU A 84 -5.86 45.59 4.42
C LEU A 84 -7.16 46.35 4.69
N ALA A 85 -8.21 45.66 5.14
CA ALA A 85 -9.48 46.30 5.50
C ALA A 85 -9.32 47.33 6.64
N LYS A 86 -8.41 47.09 7.59
CA LYS A 86 -8.09 48.06 8.66
C LYS A 86 -7.52 49.38 8.14
N ASN A 87 -6.95 49.36 6.94
CA ASN A 87 -6.37 50.51 6.27
C ASN A 87 -7.28 51.06 5.15
N ASN A 88 -8.58 50.72 5.18
CA ASN A 88 -9.57 51.14 4.18
C ASN A 88 -9.28 50.63 2.75
N ILE A 89 -8.54 49.52 2.63
CA ILE A 89 -8.21 48.86 1.36
C ILE A 89 -9.05 47.58 1.25
N LEU A 90 -9.91 47.54 0.22
CA LEU A 90 -10.78 46.41 -0.06
C LEU A 90 -10.15 45.51 -1.13
N VAL A 91 -9.91 44.26 -0.77
CA VAL A 91 -9.42 43.22 -1.68
C VAL A 91 -10.55 42.77 -2.59
N THR A 92 -10.34 42.81 -3.90
CA THR A 92 -11.30 42.31 -4.89
C THR A 92 -10.93 40.91 -5.36
N GLU A 93 -9.65 40.67 -5.62
CA GLU A 93 -9.14 39.37 -6.02
C GLU A 93 -7.72 39.19 -5.49
N LEU A 94 -7.41 37.97 -5.07
CA LEU A 94 -6.10 37.61 -4.56
C LEU A 94 -5.65 36.29 -5.17
N SER A 95 -4.47 36.31 -5.78
CA SER A 95 -3.82 35.12 -6.33
C SER A 95 -2.46 34.93 -5.68
N ILE A 96 -2.23 33.74 -5.13
CA ILE A 96 -0.99 33.37 -4.43
C ILE A 96 -0.37 32.17 -5.16
N THR A 97 0.83 32.36 -5.68
CA THR A 97 1.60 31.27 -6.30
C THR A 97 2.07 30.28 -5.24
N ASP A 98 2.64 29.16 -5.68
CA ASP A 98 3.23 28.20 -4.76
C ASP A 98 4.40 28.77 -3.97
N PHE A 99 4.58 28.20 -2.77
CA PHE A 99 5.70 28.48 -1.89
C PHE A 99 6.95 27.81 -2.46
N LYS A 100 8.01 28.60 -2.65
CA LYS A 100 9.30 28.14 -3.12
C LYS A 100 10.31 28.16 -1.99
N PHE A 101 11.09 27.10 -1.91
CA PHE A 101 12.20 26.92 -0.98
C PHE A 101 13.53 26.99 -1.73
N ALA A 102 14.64 26.93 -1.00
CA ALA A 102 15.94 26.68 -1.62
C ALA A 102 15.91 25.34 -2.36
N ASP A 103 16.52 25.27 -3.54
CA ASP A 103 16.47 24.10 -4.42
C ASP A 103 17.05 22.86 -3.71
N GLU A 104 18.08 23.03 -2.89
CA GLU A 104 18.70 21.97 -2.11
C GLU A 104 17.73 21.40 -1.05
N TYR A 105 16.92 22.26 -0.42
CA TYR A 105 15.93 21.82 0.55
C TYR A 105 14.80 21.05 -0.13
N GLN A 106 14.31 21.55 -1.25
CA GLN A 106 13.25 20.88 -2.00
C GLN A 106 13.71 19.49 -2.49
N ALA A 107 14.93 19.39 -3.02
CA ALA A 107 15.53 18.12 -3.39
C ALA A 107 15.70 17.16 -2.20
N ALA A 108 16.08 17.69 -1.03
CA ALA A 108 16.22 16.89 0.19
C ALA A 108 14.87 16.33 0.69
N VAL A 109 13.80 17.13 0.66
CA VAL A 109 12.45 16.68 1.04
C VAL A 109 11.94 15.61 0.08
N GLU A 110 12.08 15.82 -1.23
CA GLU A 110 11.71 14.83 -2.24
C GLU A 110 12.49 13.52 -2.05
N SER A 111 13.80 13.61 -1.84
CA SER A 111 14.66 12.45 -1.56
C SER A 111 14.22 11.71 -0.29
N LYS A 112 13.92 12.43 0.79
CA LYS A 112 13.41 11.85 2.04
C LYS A 112 12.09 11.11 1.81
N GLN A 113 11.14 11.72 1.09
CA GLN A 113 9.87 11.06 0.76
C GLN A 113 10.07 9.79 -0.06
N VAL A 114 10.96 9.83 -1.05
CA VAL A 114 11.30 8.64 -1.85
C VAL A 114 11.93 7.56 -0.98
N ALA A 115 12.82 7.91 -0.06
CA ALA A 115 13.45 6.97 0.86
C ALA A 115 12.45 6.35 1.84
N GLU A 116 11.54 7.15 2.42
CA GLU A 116 10.46 6.69 3.29
C GLU A 116 9.50 5.76 2.56
N GLN A 117 9.12 6.11 1.34
CA GLN A 117 8.27 5.27 0.50
C GLN A 117 8.95 3.95 0.17
N ARG A 118 10.24 3.96 -0.18
CA ARG A 118 11.02 2.73 -0.43
C ARG A 118 11.11 1.86 0.82
N ALA A 119 11.34 2.46 1.99
CA ALA A 119 11.37 1.73 3.26
C ALA A 119 10.01 1.10 3.58
N LEU A 120 8.90 1.80 3.33
CA LEU A 120 7.56 1.28 3.49
C LEU A 120 7.28 0.11 2.54
N THR A 121 7.64 0.26 1.25
CA THR A 121 7.51 -0.82 0.26
C THR A 121 8.32 -2.06 0.68
N ALA A 122 9.58 -1.89 1.08
CA ALA A 122 10.43 -2.99 1.52
C ALA A 122 9.85 -3.71 2.76
N ARG A 123 9.28 -2.96 3.71
CA ARG A 123 8.59 -3.56 4.88
C ARG A 123 7.36 -4.36 4.47
N ASN A 124 6.56 -3.84 3.56
CA ASN A 124 5.37 -4.52 3.05
C ASN A 124 5.74 -5.78 2.25
N ASP A 125 6.80 -5.71 1.45
CA ASP A 125 7.31 -6.87 0.71
C ASP A 125 7.82 -7.96 1.65
N LEU A 126 8.56 -7.59 2.69
CA LEU A 126 9.02 -8.54 3.70
C LEU A 126 7.85 -9.18 4.45
N ALA A 127 6.80 -8.41 4.77
CA ALA A 127 5.58 -8.96 5.36
C ALA A 127 4.87 -9.93 4.41
N ARG A 128 4.76 -9.59 3.11
CA ARG A 128 4.20 -10.47 2.08
C ARG A 128 4.98 -11.79 1.97
N ILE A 129 6.31 -11.72 1.88
CA ILE A 129 7.18 -12.90 1.78
C ILE A 129 7.02 -13.81 3.00
N LYS A 130 6.91 -13.24 4.21
CA LYS A 130 6.67 -14.03 5.43
C LYS A 130 5.35 -14.78 5.36
N VAL A 131 4.26 -14.12 4.97
CA VAL A 131 2.95 -14.75 4.82
C VAL A 131 2.98 -15.84 3.75
N GLU A 132 3.63 -15.60 2.61
CA GLU A 132 3.79 -16.60 1.55
C GLU A 132 4.60 -17.83 2.03
N ALA A 133 5.65 -17.62 2.82
CA ALA A 133 6.44 -18.69 3.42
C ALA A 133 5.62 -19.53 4.41
N GLU A 134 4.86 -18.87 5.30
CA GLU A 134 3.96 -19.54 6.26
C GLU A 134 2.87 -20.35 5.53
N GLN A 135 2.29 -19.80 4.46
CA GLN A 135 1.33 -20.51 3.62
C GLN A 135 1.94 -21.74 2.93
N ALA A 136 3.16 -21.60 2.40
CA ALA A 136 3.87 -22.71 1.77
C ALA A 136 4.18 -23.82 2.78
N GLU A 137 4.64 -23.48 3.99
CA GLU A 137 4.89 -24.42 5.07
C GLU A 137 3.60 -25.14 5.52
N ALA A 138 2.52 -24.38 5.73
CA ALA A 138 1.23 -24.95 6.08
C ALA A 138 0.70 -25.90 5.00
N LYS A 139 0.84 -25.54 3.73
CA LYS A 139 0.47 -26.40 2.59
C LYS A 139 1.32 -27.67 2.54
N ALA A 140 2.64 -27.57 2.70
CA ALA A 140 3.54 -28.71 2.72
C ALA A 140 3.18 -29.68 3.87
N ARG A 141 2.96 -29.15 5.08
CA ARG A 141 2.50 -29.94 6.24
C ARG A 141 1.15 -30.60 5.98
N GLY A 142 0.20 -29.87 5.39
CA GLY A 142 -1.11 -30.41 5.00
C GLY A 142 -0.98 -31.57 4.00
N THR A 143 -0.11 -31.44 2.99
CA THR A 143 0.12 -32.51 2.01
C THR A 143 0.82 -33.73 2.62
N ALA A 144 1.81 -33.53 3.50
CA ALA A 144 2.51 -34.62 4.18
C ALA A 144 1.55 -35.41 5.09
N ASN A 145 0.75 -34.70 5.89
CA ASN A 145 -0.26 -35.31 6.75
C ASN A 145 -1.31 -36.08 5.94
N ALA A 146 -1.76 -35.53 4.81
CA ALA A 146 -2.70 -36.21 3.92
C ALA A 146 -2.10 -37.48 3.29
N MET A 147 -0.83 -37.46 2.90
CA MET A 147 -0.12 -38.64 2.38
C MET A 147 0.02 -39.73 3.44
N LEU A 148 0.43 -39.37 4.66
CA LEU A 148 0.52 -40.30 5.78
C LEU A 148 -0.84 -40.95 6.08
N ALA A 149 -1.90 -40.14 6.19
CA ALA A 149 -3.24 -40.64 6.43
C ALA A 149 -3.72 -41.60 5.34
N ARG A 150 -3.40 -41.33 4.07
CA ARG A 150 -3.70 -42.24 2.95
C ARG A 150 -2.92 -43.55 3.05
N ALA A 151 -1.61 -43.49 3.29
CA ALA A 151 -0.77 -44.67 3.43
C ALA A 151 -1.23 -45.57 4.60
N GLU A 152 -1.60 -44.97 5.73
CA GLU A 152 -2.17 -45.70 6.88
C GLU A 152 -3.51 -46.35 6.54
N ALA A 153 -4.40 -45.63 5.83
CA ALA A 153 -5.68 -46.17 5.40
C ALA A 153 -5.52 -47.35 4.43
N GLU A 154 -4.59 -47.23 3.47
CA GLU A 154 -4.25 -48.30 2.54
C GLU A 154 -3.64 -49.51 3.25
N ALA A 155 -2.70 -49.29 4.18
CA ALA A 155 -2.11 -50.36 4.97
C ALA A 155 -3.17 -51.13 5.78
N LYS A 156 -4.08 -50.43 6.45
CA LYS A 156 -5.22 -51.04 7.17
C LYS A 156 -6.14 -51.80 6.23
N ALA A 157 -6.44 -51.25 5.05
CA ALA A 157 -7.26 -51.93 4.05
C ALA A 157 -6.60 -53.24 3.58
N GLN A 158 -5.30 -53.23 3.30
CA GLN A 158 -4.54 -54.43 2.91
C GLN A 158 -4.48 -55.47 4.03
N GLU A 159 -4.33 -55.04 5.28
CA GLU A 159 -4.36 -55.93 6.44
C GLU A 159 -5.73 -56.61 6.60
N LEU A 160 -6.82 -55.84 6.49
CA LEU A 160 -8.18 -56.38 6.51
C LEU A 160 -8.43 -57.35 5.35
N LEU A 161 -7.95 -57.03 4.14
CA LEU A 161 -8.01 -57.94 3.00
C LEU A 161 -7.26 -59.24 3.28
N ARG A 162 -6.04 -59.19 3.82
CA ARG A 162 -5.28 -60.40 4.20
C ARG A 162 -6.00 -61.25 5.24
N LYS A 163 -6.65 -60.63 6.21
CA LYS A 163 -7.42 -61.35 7.25
C LYS A 163 -8.71 -62.00 6.71
N THR A 164 -9.30 -61.40 5.68
CA THR A 164 -10.56 -61.86 5.07
C THR A 164 -10.37 -62.78 3.87
N ILE A 165 -9.17 -62.81 3.28
CA ILE A 165 -8.80 -63.73 2.22
C ILE A 165 -8.68 -65.14 2.80
N SER A 166 -9.65 -65.99 2.46
CA SER A 166 -9.55 -67.45 2.58
C SER A 166 -9.14 -68.06 1.23
N ALA A 167 -8.54 -69.26 1.24
CA ALA A 167 -8.15 -69.96 0.02
C ALA A 167 -9.34 -70.19 -0.94
N GLU A 168 -10.55 -70.35 -0.40
CA GLU A 168 -11.80 -70.48 -1.16
C GLU A 168 -12.21 -69.20 -1.89
N ILE A 169 -12.05 -68.02 -1.27
CA ILE A 169 -12.39 -66.74 -1.89
C ILE A 169 -11.42 -66.41 -3.04
N VAL A 170 -10.13 -66.76 -2.89
CA VAL A 170 -9.15 -66.62 -3.98
C VAL A 170 -9.53 -67.49 -5.16
N TYR A 171 -9.94 -68.74 -4.89
CA TYR A 171 -10.39 -69.67 -5.92
C TYR A 171 -11.66 -69.18 -6.62
N LEU A 172 -12.64 -68.66 -5.86
CA LEU A 172 -13.87 -68.08 -6.42
C LEU A 172 -13.58 -66.91 -7.36
N ARG A 173 -12.76 -65.93 -6.94
CA ARG A 173 -12.36 -64.80 -7.80
C ARG A 173 -11.56 -65.24 -9.02
N ALA A 174 -10.71 -66.25 -8.87
CA ALA A 174 -9.94 -66.79 -9.98
C ALA A 174 -10.88 -67.42 -11.03
N VAL A 175 -11.90 -68.16 -10.61
CA VAL A 175 -12.91 -68.74 -11.49
C VAL A 175 -13.79 -67.67 -12.15
N GLU A 176 -14.23 -66.64 -11.41
CA GLU A 176 -15.04 -65.54 -11.97
C GLU A 176 -14.31 -64.71 -13.02
N LYS A 177 -12.99 -64.49 -12.84
CA LYS A 177 -12.17 -63.74 -13.81
C LYS A 177 -11.59 -64.60 -14.92
N TRP A 178 -11.79 -65.91 -14.86
CA TRP A 178 -11.29 -66.80 -15.89
C TRP A 178 -12.23 -66.78 -17.10
N ASP A 179 -11.66 -66.48 -18.27
CA ASP A 179 -12.32 -66.47 -19.58
C ASP A 179 -12.58 -67.88 -20.15
N GLY A 180 -12.29 -68.93 -19.38
CA GLY A 180 -12.47 -70.32 -19.78
C GLY A 180 -11.41 -70.86 -20.74
N GLN A 181 -10.36 -70.08 -21.06
CA GLN A 181 -9.27 -70.54 -21.93
C GLN A 181 -8.03 -70.93 -21.10
N GLN A 182 -7.48 -72.11 -21.38
CA GLN A 182 -6.33 -72.63 -20.64
C GLN A 182 -5.02 -71.99 -21.16
N PRO A 183 -4.10 -71.53 -20.28
CA PRO A 183 -2.85 -70.89 -20.72
C PRO A 183 -1.99 -71.86 -21.53
N VAL A 184 -1.69 -71.50 -22.79
CA VAL A 184 -1.08 -72.42 -23.77
C VAL A 184 0.45 -72.52 -23.65
N VAL A 185 1.06 -71.97 -22.59
CA VAL A 185 2.51 -72.00 -22.40
C VAL A 185 2.83 -72.56 -21.01
N VAL A 186 3.10 -73.86 -20.95
CA VAL A 186 3.62 -74.54 -19.77
C VAL A 186 5.14 -74.62 -19.95
N GLY A 187 5.90 -73.82 -19.19
CA GLY A 187 7.35 -73.93 -19.13
C GLY A 187 7.78 -75.24 -18.46
N GLU A 188 8.90 -75.79 -18.93
CA GLU A 188 9.51 -77.05 -18.48
C GLU A 188 9.92 -76.97 -16.99
N GLY A 189 8.95 -77.23 -16.10
CA GLY A 189 9.18 -77.19 -14.65
C GLY A 189 8.02 -76.60 -13.85
N GLY A 190 6.83 -77.21 -13.95
CA GLY A 190 5.73 -76.96 -13.01
C GLY A 190 4.81 -75.79 -13.38
N ALA A 191 3.52 -75.99 -13.15
CA ALA A 191 2.50 -74.96 -13.31
C ALA A 191 2.86 -73.72 -12.48
N ILE A 192 2.89 -72.54 -13.11
CA ILE A 192 3.18 -71.27 -12.42
C ILE A 192 2.13 -70.99 -11.32
N LEU A 193 0.92 -71.52 -11.46
CA LEU A 193 -0.11 -71.57 -10.42
C LEU A 193 -0.73 -72.97 -10.38
N ASP A 194 -0.34 -73.78 -9.38
CA ASP A 194 -0.92 -75.10 -9.14
C ASP A 194 -2.30 -74.97 -8.46
N MET A 195 -3.37 -74.98 -9.27
CA MET A 195 -4.75 -75.00 -8.78
C MET A 195 -5.08 -76.25 -7.93
N GLY A 196 -4.31 -77.33 -8.06
CA GLY A 196 -4.42 -78.52 -7.22
C GLY A 196 -3.87 -78.31 -5.80
N ALA A 197 -2.83 -77.48 -5.64
CA ALA A 197 -2.29 -77.11 -4.33
C ALA A 197 -3.26 -76.25 -3.52
N ILE A 198 -3.98 -75.32 -4.16
CA ILE A 198 -4.94 -74.43 -3.48
C ILE A 198 -6.16 -75.22 -2.97
N LYS A 199 -6.63 -76.21 -3.73
CA LYS A 199 -7.75 -77.09 -3.33
C LYS A 199 -7.41 -77.97 -2.11
N ARG A 200 -6.14 -78.34 -1.93
CA ARG A 200 -5.65 -79.08 -0.74
C ARG A 200 -5.51 -78.21 0.51
N ALA A 201 -5.37 -76.90 0.36
CA ALA A 201 -5.28 -75.96 1.47
C ALA A 201 -6.66 -75.45 1.96
N ALA A 202 -7.68 -75.44 1.08
CA ALA A 202 -9.06 -75.10 1.42
C ALA A 202 -9.84 -76.23 2.11
N GLY A 203 -9.42 -77.49 1.90
CA GLY A 203 -10.04 -78.66 2.53
C GLY A 203 -9.33 -79.05 3.83
N ARG A 204 -9.49 -78.26 4.89
CA ARG A 204 -9.32 -78.68 6.29
C ARG A 204 -10.01 -77.72 7.24
#